data_AF-A0AAV7VQ54-F1
#
_entry.id   AF-A0AAV7VQ54-F1
#
_cell.length_a   1.000
_cell.length_b   1.000
_cell.length_c   1.000
_cell.angle_alpha   90.00
_cell.angle_beta   90.00
_cell.angle_gamma   90.00
#
_symmetry.space_group_name_H-M   'P 1'
#
loop_
_entity.id
_entity.type
_entity.pdbx_description
1 polymer ?
#
loop_
_entity_poly.entity_id
_entity_poly.type
_entity_poly.pdbx_seq_one_letter_code
_entity_poly.pdbx_strand_id
1 'polypeptide(L)'
;MEAHTHGPFRHDDYEICIAADFSKETNDRRKAFLALRPCFHLLEVKYGLFGPARMWITKNRQSKAFYNPEDLTSLLGRADDHSHGYDPINTTLRAR
;
A
#
# COMPACT_ATOMS: atom_id res chain seq x y z
N MET A 1 8.28 -18.90 -7.74
CA MET A 1 9.22 -17.77 -7.86
C MET A 1 8.89 -16.80 -6.74
N GLU A 2 9.68 -16.87 -5.67
CA GLU A 2 9.46 -16.17 -4.42
C GLU A 2 10.31 -14.91 -4.41
N ALA A 3 9.70 -13.73 -4.59
CA ALA A 3 10.38 -12.45 -4.45
C ALA A 3 10.07 -11.88 -3.08
N HIS A 4 10.76 -12.39 -2.06
CA HIS A 4 10.74 -11.80 -0.73
C HIS A 4 12.16 -11.76 -0.14
N THR A 5 12.51 -10.56 0.33
CA THR A 5 13.42 -10.30 1.46
C THR A 5 14.91 -10.25 1.18
N HIS A 6 15.40 -9.07 0.78
CA HIS A 6 16.63 -8.59 1.38
C HIS A 6 16.32 -7.22 1.99
N GLY A 7 16.34 -7.16 3.32
CA GLY A 7 16.50 -5.90 4.03
C GLY A 7 17.85 -5.26 3.67
N PRO A 8 18.20 -4.14 4.27
CA PRO A 8 19.46 -3.46 3.96
C PRO A 8 20.65 -4.43 3.99
N PHE A 9 21.44 -4.43 2.90
CA PHE A 9 22.66 -5.23 2.83
C PHE A 9 23.77 -4.45 3.55
N ARG A 10 24.34 -5.03 4.61
CA ARG A 10 25.45 -4.43 5.34
C ARG A 10 26.78 -4.88 4.72
N HIS A 11 27.59 -3.95 4.26
CA HIS A 11 28.97 -4.20 3.81
C HIS A 11 29.90 -3.19 4.47
N ASP A 12 30.95 -3.65 5.15
CA ASP A 12 31.99 -2.78 5.78
C ASP A 12 31.39 -1.56 6.51
N ASP A 13 30.51 -1.78 7.48
CA ASP A 13 29.82 -0.72 8.25
C ASP A 13 28.79 0.13 7.48
N TYR A 14 28.66 -0.03 6.16
CA TYR A 14 27.69 0.70 5.34
C TYR A 14 26.39 -0.07 5.13
N GLU A 15 25.27 0.63 5.25
CA GLU A 15 23.96 0.13 4.89
C GLU A 15 23.66 0.43 3.41
N ILE A 16 23.68 -0.60 2.57
CA ILE A 16 23.40 -0.47 1.13
C ILE A 16 21.93 -0.83 0.88
N CYS A 17 21.18 0.16 0.43
CA CYS A 17 19.79 -0.01 0.01
C CYS A 17 19.71 -0.06 -1.51
N ILE A 18 19.45 -1.25 -2.07
CA ILE A 18 19.24 -1.43 -3.51
C ILE A 18 17.79 -1.09 -3.82
N ALA A 19 17.55 0.16 -4.22
CA ALA A 19 16.26 0.59 -4.74
C ALA A 19 16.18 0.29 -6.24
N ALA A 20 15.01 -0.17 -6.70
CA ALA A 20 14.74 -0.25 -8.12
C ALA A 20 14.75 1.15 -8.75
N ASP A 21 15.46 1.30 -9.87
CA ASP A 21 15.49 2.54 -10.62
C ASP A 21 14.14 2.76 -11.30
N PHE A 22 13.39 3.73 -10.80
CA PHE A 22 12.08 4.10 -11.32
C PHE A 22 12.09 5.57 -11.71
N SER A 23 11.28 5.92 -12.71
CA SER A 23 11.07 7.33 -13.08
C SER A 23 10.63 8.16 -11.87
N LYS A 24 10.95 9.46 -11.88
CA LYS A 24 10.55 10.39 -10.81
C LYS A 24 9.05 10.31 -10.50
N GLU A 25 8.21 10.25 -11.54
CA GLU A 25 6.76 10.07 -11.40
C GLU A 25 6.38 8.78 -10.66
N THR A 26 7.01 7.66 -11.02
CA THR A 26 6.75 6.38 -10.37
C THR A 26 7.18 6.40 -8.90
N ASN A 27 8.34 7.00 -8.61
CA ASN A 27 8.81 7.16 -7.24
C ASN A 27 7.90 8.08 -6.41
N ASP A 28 7.35 9.14 -7.01
CA ASP A 28 6.39 10.02 -6.35
C ASP A 28 5.09 9.28 -6.00
N ARG A 29 4.54 8.51 -6.94
CA ARG A 29 3.38 7.63 -6.67
C ARG A 29 3.65 6.62 -5.56
N ARG A 30 4.83 6.00 -5.54
CA ARG A 30 5.24 5.08 -4.47
C ARG A 30 5.29 5.80 -3.11
N LYS A 31 5.86 7.02 -3.06
CA LYS A 31 5.88 7.84 -1.84
C LYS A 31 4.46 8.18 -1.37
N ALA A 32 3.57 8.57 -2.28
CA ALA A 32 2.17 8.84 -1.96
C ALA A 32 1.46 7.61 -1.37
N PHE A 33 1.69 6.42 -1.93
CA PHE A 33 1.19 5.17 -1.35
C PHE A 33 1.78 4.86 0.03
N LEU A 34 3.06 5.12 0.25
CA LEU A 34 3.71 4.92 1.55
C LEU A 34 3.23 5.93 2.61
N ALA A 35 2.76 7.11 2.20
CA ALA A 35 2.16 8.09 3.10
C ALA A 35 0.85 7.59 3.73
N LEU A 36 0.19 6.60 3.12
CA LEU A 36 -1.06 5.98 3.60
C LEU A 36 -0.83 4.83 4.61
N ARG A 37 0.43 4.47 4.89
CA ARG A 37 0.80 3.45 5.90
C ARG A 37 0.15 3.62 7.27
N PRO A 38 0.07 4.83 7.88
CA PRO A 38 -0.61 4.99 9.17
C PRO A 38 -2.10 4.59 9.09
N CYS A 39 -2.80 4.94 8.02
CA CYS A 39 -4.20 4.55 7.82
C CYS A 39 -4.35 3.02 7.75
N PHE A 40 -3.43 2.32 7.07
CA PHE A 40 -3.49 0.86 6.97
C PHE A 40 -3.34 0.17 8.33
N HIS A 41 -2.49 0.73 9.20
CA HIS A 41 -2.30 0.23 10.56
C HIS A 41 -3.56 0.39 11.41
N LEU A 42 -4.18 1.58 11.36
CA LEU A 42 -5.43 1.86 12.09
C LEU A 42 -6.60 0.98 11.64
N LEU A 43 -6.67 0.67 10.35
CA LEU A 43 -7.78 -0.08 9.75
C LEU A 43 -7.55 -1.61 9.72
N GLU A 44 -6.45 -2.08 10.34
CA GLU A 44 -6.02 -3.48 10.39
C GLU A 44 -6.00 -4.17 9.00
N VAL A 45 -5.64 -3.41 7.95
CA VAL A 45 -5.54 -3.93 6.60
C VAL A 45 -4.12 -4.34 6.26
N LYS A 46 -3.96 -5.51 5.63
CA LYS A 46 -2.67 -5.94 5.10
C LYS A 46 -2.42 -5.20 3.80
N TYR A 47 -1.19 -4.74 3.58
CA TYR A 47 -0.82 -4.02 2.36
C TYR A 47 0.51 -4.48 1.79
N GLY A 48 0.70 -4.27 0.49
CA GLY A 48 1.96 -4.53 -0.21
C GLY A 48 2.16 -3.60 -1.39
N LEU A 49 3.33 -2.95 -1.48
CA LEU A 49 3.68 -2.07 -2.59
C LEU A 49 4.54 -2.82 -3.61
N PHE A 50 3.97 -3.09 -4.78
CA PHE A 50 4.59 -3.83 -5.88
C PHE A 50 5.05 -2.90 -7.01
N GLY A 51 6.06 -3.32 -7.78
CA GLY A 51 6.59 -2.57 -8.91
C GLY A 51 5.59 -2.46 -10.07
N PRO A 52 5.56 -1.34 -10.82
CA PRO A 52 6.32 -0.10 -10.60
C PRO A 52 5.74 0.79 -9.47
N ALA A 53 4.42 0.98 -9.37
CA ALA A 53 3.76 1.70 -8.29
C ALA A 53 2.33 1.17 -8.08
N ARG A 54 2.19 -0.08 -7.64
CA ARG A 54 0.90 -0.72 -7.39
C ARG A 54 0.76 -1.08 -5.93
N MET A 55 -0.28 -0.58 -5.27
CA MET A 55 -0.57 -0.93 -3.88
C MET A 55 -1.64 -2.02 -3.85
N TRP A 56 -1.33 -3.13 -3.21
CA TRP A 56 -2.29 -4.18 -2.90
C TRP A 56 -2.78 -3.98 -1.47
N ILE A 57 -4.09 -3.97 -1.29
CA ILE A 57 -4.74 -3.94 0.02
C ILE A 57 -5.55 -5.21 0.19
N THR A 58 -5.42 -5.85 1.34
CA THR A 58 -6.13 -7.07 1.71
C THR A 58 -6.84 -6.88 3.05
N LYS A 59 -8.17 -7.02 3.06
CA LYS A 59 -9.03 -7.01 4.27
C LYS A 59 -10.06 -8.14 4.14
N ASN A 60 -10.34 -8.88 5.22
CA ASN A 60 -11.36 -9.94 5.24
C ASN A 60 -11.26 -10.97 4.10
N ARG A 61 -10.04 -11.44 3.79
CA ARG A 61 -9.72 -12.36 2.68
C ARG A 61 -10.02 -11.82 1.28
N GLN A 62 -10.29 -10.53 1.14
CA GLN A 62 -10.46 -9.87 -0.15
C GLN A 62 -9.29 -8.96 -0.42
N SER A 63 -8.75 -9.04 -1.63
CA SER A 63 -7.58 -8.28 -2.07
C SER A 63 -7.93 -7.47 -3.31
N LYS A 64 -7.51 -6.20 -3.33
CA LYS A 64 -7.64 -5.33 -4.51
C LYS A 64 -6.34 -4.58 -4.76
N ALA A 65 -6.03 -4.41 -6.03
CA ALA A 65 -4.89 -3.64 -6.50
C ALA A 65 -5.32 -2.22 -6.83
N PHE A 66 -4.57 -1.24 -6.34
CA PHE A 66 -4.72 0.18 -6.60
C PHE A 66 -3.50 0.67 -7.37
N TYR A 67 -3.77 1.41 -8.44
CA TYR A 67 -2.75 1.99 -9.33
C TYR A 67 -2.55 3.48 -9.06
N ASN A 68 -3.57 4.13 -8.49
CA ASN A 68 -3.57 5.54 -8.14
C ASN A 68 -3.71 5.69 -6.62
N PRO A 69 -2.85 6.48 -5.97
CA PRO A 69 -2.93 6.73 -4.53
C PRO A 69 -4.22 7.47 -4.16
N GLU A 70 -4.74 8.34 -5.02
CA GLU A 70 -5.95 9.13 -4.76
C GLU A 70 -7.22 8.27 -4.59
N ASP A 71 -7.35 7.20 -5.36
CA ASP A 71 -8.46 6.23 -5.26
C ASP A 71 -8.44 5.56 -3.89
N LEU A 72 -7.23 5.22 -3.42
CA LEU A 72 -7.03 4.60 -2.13
C LEU A 72 -7.23 5.60 -0.98
N THR A 73 -6.72 6.84 -1.10
CA THR A 73 -6.97 7.90 -0.12
C THR A 73 -8.46 8.18 0.02
N SER A 74 -9.20 8.24 -1.10
CA SER A 74 -10.66 8.42 -1.08
C SER A 74 -11.38 7.28 -0.39
N LEU A 75 -10.91 6.04 -0.60
CA LEU A 75 -11.46 4.85 0.06
C LEU A 75 -11.19 4.86 1.58
N LEU A 76 -9.98 5.25 2.00
CA LEU A 76 -9.58 5.32 3.40
C LEU A 76 -10.24 6.49 4.13
N GLY A 77 -10.36 7.65 3.48
CA GLY A 77 -11.03 8.82 4.04
C GLY A 77 -12.52 8.59 4.30
N ARG A 78 -13.17 7.72 3.50
CA ARG A 78 -14.54 7.26 3.78
C ARG A 78 -14.62 6.29 4.96
N ALA A 79 -13.53 5.60 5.28
CA ALA A 79 -13.50 4.61 6.35
C ALA A 79 -13.37 5.24 7.74
N ASP A 80 -12.84 6.47 7.86
CA ASP A 80 -12.69 7.17 9.14
C ASP A 80 -14.04 7.67 9.71
N ASP A 81 -15.07 7.80 8.86
CA ASP A 81 -16.44 8.15 9.27
C ASP A 81 -17.17 6.92 9.85
N HIS A 82 -16.62 6.37 10.94
CA HIS A 82 -17.09 5.13 11.58
C HIS A 82 -18.33 5.35 12.50
N SER A 83 -19.28 6.19 12.08
CA SER A 83 -20.50 6.45 12.85
C SER A 83 -21.67 5.51 12.51
N HIS A 84 -21.56 4.63 11.51
CA HIS A 84 -22.75 3.90 11.01
C HIS A 84 -22.48 2.55 10.32
N GLY A 85 -21.80 1.59 10.95
CA GLY A 85 -21.81 0.16 10.53
C GLY A 85 -21.40 -0.17 9.08
N TYR A 86 -20.92 0.81 8.32
CA TYR A 86 -20.58 0.71 6.91
C TYR A 86 -19.07 0.64 6.78
N ASP A 87 -18.55 -0.48 6.27
CA ASP A 87 -17.13 -0.63 5.95
C ASP A 87 -16.94 -0.39 4.44
N PRO A 88 -16.59 0.84 4.02
CA PRO A 88 -16.45 1.19 2.61
C PRO A 88 -15.35 0.37 1.93
N ILE A 89 -14.34 -0.06 2.70
CA ILE A 89 -13.25 -0.90 2.22
C ILE A 89 -13.80 -2.27 1.83
N ASN A 90 -14.52 -2.96 2.71
CA ASN A 90 -15.12 -4.27 2.45
C ASN A 90 -16.14 -4.21 1.30
N THR A 91 -16.92 -3.13 1.22
CA THR A 91 -17.88 -2.93 0.10
C THR A 91 -17.16 -2.77 -1.24
N THR A 92 -16.09 -1.97 -1.27
CA THR A 92 -15.30 -1.71 -2.50
C THR A 92 -14.44 -2.89 -2.93
N LEU A 93 -14.05 -3.74 -1.97
CA LEU A 93 -13.38 -5.02 -2.22
C LEU A 93 -14.35 -6.10 -2.72
N ARG A 94 -15.64 -6.02 -2.39
CA ARG A 94 -16.71 -6.96 -2.79
C ARG A 94 -17.30 -6.73 -4.17
N ALA A 95 -17.30 -5.49 -4.68
CA ALA A 95 -17.91 -5.14 -5.97
C ALA A 95 -17.19 -5.89 -7.10
N ARG A 96 -17.83 -6.95 -7.59
CA ARG A 96 -17.50 -7.75 -8.77
C ARG A 96 -18.49 -7.44 -9.87
#